data_AF-A0A2G6PSE3-F1
#
_entry.id   AF-A0A2G6PSE3-F1
#
_cell.length_a   1.000
_cell.length_b   1.000
_cell.length_c   1.000
_cell.angle_alpha   90.00
_cell.angle_beta   90.00
_cell.angle_gamma   90.00
#
_symmetry.space_group_name_H-M   'P 1'
#
loop_
_entity.id
_entity.type
_entity.pdbx_description
1 polymer ?
#
loop_
_entity_poly.entity_id
_entity_poly.type
_entity_poly.pdbx_seq_one_letter_code
_entity_poly.pdbx_strand_id
1 'polypeptide(L)' 'MAKESMKAREVKRQKLVAKYAAKRAKLKEEGDYIGLSLLPKNSSRVRLHNRCKITGRPKGYMRQKLVN' A
#
# COMPACT_ATOMS: atom_id res chain seq x y z
N MET A 1 16.72 3.64 -12.79
CA MET A 1 16.34 2.89 -11.57
C MET A 1 15.57 3.82 -10.62
N ALA A 2 14.68 3.31 -9.76
CA ALA A 2 14.00 4.17 -8.78
C ALA A 2 14.93 4.54 -7.62
N LYS A 3 14.79 5.75 -7.07
CA LYS A 3 15.48 6.18 -5.84
C LYS A 3 15.19 5.21 -4.69
N GLU A 4 16.20 4.88 -3.89
CA GLU A 4 16.05 3.95 -2.75
C GLU A 4 14.99 4.44 -1.74
N SER A 5 14.94 5.75 -1.50
CA SER A 5 13.90 6.37 -0.67
C SER A 5 12.48 6.09 -1.14
N MET A 6 12.26 5.94 -2.45
CA MET A 6 10.95 5.62 -3.02
C MET A 6 10.58 4.15 -2.86
N LYS A 7 11.56 3.24 -2.93
CA LYS A 7 11.34 1.81 -2.63
C LYS A 7 11.02 1.64 -1.14
N ALA A 8 11.80 2.25 -0.26
CA ALA A 8 11.58 2.22 1.19
C ALA A 8 10.22 2.81 1.59
N ARG A 9 9.77 3.89 0.93
CA ARG A 9 8.44 4.47 1.13
C ARG A 9 7.32 3.47 0.85
N GLU A 10 7.44 2.69 -0.21
CA GLU A 10 6.44 1.67 -0.58
C GLU A 10 6.43 0.53 0.44
N VAL A 11 7.60 0.04 0.86
CA VAL A 11 7.72 -0.97 1.92
C VAL A 11 7.09 -0.49 3.22
N LYS A 12 7.32 0.76 3.63
CA LYS A 12 6.70 1.35 4.82
C LYS A 12 5.16 1.39 4.70
N ARG A 13 4.64 1.72 3.52
CA ARG A 13 3.19 1.72 3.26
C ARG A 13 2.60 0.31 3.34
N GLN A 14 3.25 -0.69 2.73
CA GLN A 14 2.79 -2.08 2.80
C GLN A 14 2.69 -2.57 4.25
N LYS A 15 3.71 -2.30 5.07
CA LYS A 15 3.70 -2.62 6.51
C LYS A 15 2.55 -1.93 7.25
N LEU A 16 2.31 -0.64 6.99
CA LEU A 16 1.21 0.10 7.60
C LEU A 16 -0.16 -0.43 7.18
N VAL A 17 -0.35 -0.74 5.89
CA VAL A 17 -1.60 -1.31 5.39
C VAL A 17 -1.87 -2.65 6.06
N ALA A 18 -0.86 -3.53 6.17
CA ALA A 18 -1.00 -4.81 6.86
C ALA A 18 -1.38 -4.63 8.35
N LYS A 19 -0.71 -3.70 9.05
CA LYS A 19 -0.98 -3.43 10.47
C LYS A 19 -2.42 -2.95 10.75
N TYR A 20 -2.98 -2.12 9.86
CA TYR A 20 -4.31 -1.52 10.06
C TYR A 20 -5.42 -2.16 9.22
N ALA A 21 -5.14 -3.26 8.50
CA ALA A 21 -6.11 -3.90 7.61
C ALA A 21 -7.39 -4.31 8.36
N ALA A 22 -7.25 -5.03 9.48
CA ALA A 22 -8.38 -5.48 10.28
C ALA A 22 -9.17 -4.31 10.89
N LYS A 23 -8.48 -3.31 11.47
CA LYS A 23 -9.13 -2.13 12.06
C LYS A 23 -9.90 -1.31 11.02
N ARG A 24 -9.36 -1.16 9.81
CA ARG A 24 -10.07 -0.47 8.71
C ARG A 24 -11.27 -1.25 8.17
N ALA A 25 -11.22 -2.59 8.19
CA ALA A 25 -12.36 -3.40 7.78
C ALA A 25 -13.54 -3.20 8.75
N LYS A 26 -13.27 -3.36 10.06
CA LYS A 26 -14.26 -3.14 11.12
C LYS A 26 -14.91 -1.75 11.08
N LEU A 27 -14.09 -0.69 11.05
CA LEU A 27 -14.60 0.69 10.99
C LEU A 27 -15.42 1.00 9.72
N LYS A 28 -15.15 0.28 8.62
CA LYS A 28 -15.96 0.41 7.40
C LYS A 28 -17.29 -0.31 7.49
N GLU A 29 -17.32 -1.47 8.14
CA GLU A 29 -18.56 -2.23 8.40
C GLU A 29 -19.46 -1.47 9.39
N GLU A 30 -18.86 -0.86 10.41
CA GLU A 30 -19.55 -0.03 11.41
C GLU A 30 -20.02 1.34 10.85
N GLY A 31 -19.48 1.78 9.71
CA GLY A 31 -19.82 3.06 9.10
C GLY A 31 -19.25 4.29 9.83
N ASP A 32 -18.28 4.11 10.74
CA ASP A 32 -17.62 5.22 11.45
C ASP A 32 -16.55 5.91 10.58
N TYR A 33 -16.99 6.94 9.85
CA TYR A 33 -16.13 7.75 8.99
C TYR A 33 -15.17 8.66 9.77
N ILE A 34 -15.49 9.02 11.02
CA ILE A 34 -14.64 9.86 11.87
C ILE A 34 -13.45 9.03 12.34
N GLY A 35 -13.72 7.84 12.90
CA GLY A 35 -12.70 6.87 13.30
C GLY A 35 -11.82 6.42 12.12
N LEU A 36 -12.40 6.27 10.92
CA LEU A 36 -11.66 5.95 9.70
C LEU A 36 -10.70 7.07 9.27
N SER A 37 -11.07 8.33 9.52
CA SER A 37 -10.28 9.52 9.18
C SER A 37 -9.12 9.77 10.14
N LEU A 38 -9.24 9.35 11.40
CA LEU A 38 -8.18 9.41 12.40
C LEU A 38 -7.02 8.43 12.12
N LEU A 39 -7.23 7.42 11.28
CA LEU A 39 -6.17 6.47 10.93
C LEU A 39 -5.08 7.12 10.05
N PRO A 40 -3.82 6.65 10.15
CA PRO A 40 -2.74 7.18 9.34
C PRO A 40 -3.07 7.14 7.85
N LYS A 41 -2.93 8.26 7.13
CA LYS A 41 -3.31 8.37 5.71
C LYS A 41 -2.71 7.26 4.82
N ASN A 42 -1.45 6.89 5.11
CA ASN A 42 -0.68 5.86 4.40
C ASN A 42 -1.08 4.41 4.73
N SER A 43 -1.94 4.20 5.73
CA SER A 43 -2.52 2.87 6.05
C SER A 43 -3.60 2.43 5.08
N SER A 44 -4.05 3.32 4.19
CA SER A 44 -5.09 3.01 3.23
C SER A 44 -4.54 2.24 2.03
N ARG A 45 -5.15 1.09 1.72
CA ARG A 45 -4.76 0.21 0.61
C ARG A 45 -4.70 0.92 -0.74
N VAL A 46 -5.54 1.93 -0.98
CA VAL A 46 -5.58 2.68 -2.25
C VAL A 46 -4.30 3.48 -2.53
N ARG A 47 -3.41 3.67 -1.54
CA ARG A 47 -2.14 4.39 -1.70
C ARG A 47 -0.97 3.50 -2.10
N LEU A 48 -1.16 2.19 -2.16
CA LEU A 48 -0.15 1.26 -2.63
C LEU A 48 0.01 1.41 -4.15
N HIS A 49 1.25 1.43 -4.61
CA HIS A 49 1.59 1.49 -6.03
C HIS A 49 2.45 0.29 -6.39
N ASN A 50 1.97 -0.51 -7.34
CA ASN A 50 2.76 -1.63 -7.85
C ASN A 50 4.02 -1.12 -8.56
N ARG A 51 5.17 -1.69 -8.22
CA ARG A 51 6.47 -1.34 -8.79
C ARG A 51 7.18 -2.59 -9.27
N CYS A 52 8.00 -2.46 -10.31
CA CYS A 52 8.88 -3.54 -10.75
C CYS A 52 9.74 -4.03 -9.56
N LYS A 53 9.77 -5.34 -9.31
CA LYS A 53 10.50 -5.93 -8.17
C LYS A 53 12.02 -5.75 -8.27
N ILE A 54 12.54 -5.70 -9.49
CA ILE A 54 13.98 -5.59 -9.75
C ILE A 54 14.42 -4.12 -9.67
N THR A 55 13.79 -3.24 -10.47
CA THR A 55 14.27 -1.86 -10.65
C THR A 55 13.50 -0.81 -9.84
N GLY A 56 12.34 -1.16 -9.29
CA GLY A 56 11.43 -0.24 -8.60
C GLY A 56 10.65 0.71 -9.54
N ARG A 57 10.71 0.51 -10.86
CA ARG A 57 10.01 1.34 -11.86
C ARG A 57 8.49 1.31 -11.59
N PRO A 58 7.83 2.49 -11.49
CA PRO A 58 6.39 2.54 -11.20
C PRO A 58 5.51 2.29 -12.44
N LYS A 59 5.98 2.61 -13.65
CA LYS A 59 5.21 2.46 -14.89
C LYS A 59 5.50 1.13 -15.59
N GLY A 60 4.52 0.59 -16.31
CA GLY A 60 4.66 -0.66 -17.07
C GLY A 60 4.76 -1.91 -16.19
N TYR A 61 4.09 -1.91 -15.04
CA TYR A 61 4.06 -3.07 -14.15
C TYR A 61 3.11 -4.15 -14.70
N MET A 62 3.66 -5.31 -15.04
CA MET A 62 2.88 -6.51 -15.36
C MET A 62 2.57 -7.27 -14.06
N ARG A 63 1.28 -7.52 -13.81
CA ARG A 63 0.82 -8.26 -12.61
C ARG A 63 1.06 -9.76 -12.73
N GLN A 64 0.93 -10.29 -13.94
CA GLN A 64 1.26 -11.67 -14.27
C GLN A 64 2.78 -11.80 -14.32
N LYS A 65 3.34 -12.79 -13.60
CA LYS A 65 4.75 -13.14 -13.76
C LYS A 65 4.90 -13.75 -15.15
N LEU A 66 5.90 -13.31 -15.92
CA LEU A 66 6.26 -13.94 -17.19
C LEU A 66 7.09 -15.22 -17.02
N VAL A 67 7.37 -15.66 -15.79
CA VAL A 67 8.12 -16.88 -15.50
C VAL A 67 7.59 -17.51 -14.22
N ASN A 68 7.31 -18.81 -14.29
CA ASN A 68 6.88 -19.67 -13.17
C ASN A 68 7.96 -19.75 -12.09
#